data_AF-A0A1S8M9V4-F1
#
_entry.id   AF-A0A1S8M9V4-F1
#
_cell.length_a   1.000
_cell.length_b   1.000
_cell.length_c   1.000
_cell.angle_alpha   90.00
_cell.angle_beta   90.00
_cell.angle_gamma   90.00
#
_symmetry.space_group_name_H-M   'P 1'
#
loop_
_entity.id
_entity.type
_entity.pdbx_description
1 polymer ?
#
loop_
_entity_poly.entity_id
_entity_poly.type
_entity_poly.pdbx_seq_one_letter_code
_entity_poly.pdbx_strand_id
1 'polypeptide(L)'
;MKNKVKLSLVVFLMVMLGCFTSVLADSTGGRYQLKNNVSGYNSMATYISLDKSEISLTLGETYTLLSHNNSSNGNVLWTSSDPSIATVDSNGKVTALKTGEATITVALQDGSNLSTSCLVKVKELTTISLNKTIDSIKVGEEDSLSVVVNPVGVGVTWASSDSSIAAVDESGKIKGIKPGQATITAMTSDGKIATCSVTVTDQEVKKVKLTLYMGDGVTREYNLSEDEVNDFMNWYNARANDPKLKSYYIFNVLGKKQYILFDRIKTFDVE
;
A
#
# COMPACT_ATOMS: atom_id res chain seq x y z
N MET A 1 -77.67 -24.64 -59.69
CA MET A 1 -78.01 -24.75 -58.25
C MET A 1 -76.91 -24.03 -57.47
N LYS A 2 -77.00 -22.72 -57.27
CA LYS A 2 -77.56 -22.04 -56.07
C LYS A 2 -76.95 -22.51 -54.74
N ASN A 3 -76.17 -21.58 -54.14
CA ASN A 3 -76.10 -21.23 -52.71
C ASN A 3 -75.70 -22.33 -51.71
N LYS A 4 -74.97 -22.11 -50.61
CA LYS A 4 -74.40 -20.99 -49.83
C LYS A 4 -73.41 -21.71 -48.88
N VAL A 5 -72.36 -21.13 -48.31
CA VAL A 5 -72.41 -20.24 -47.13
C VAL A 5 -71.02 -19.60 -46.96
N LYS A 6 -71.03 -18.29 -46.75
CA LYS A 6 -69.94 -17.42 -46.25
C LYS A 6 -69.77 -17.62 -44.73
N LEU A 7 -68.53 -17.59 -44.23
CA LEU A 7 -68.13 -17.06 -42.90
C LEU A 7 -66.57 -16.96 -42.87
N SER A 8 -65.93 -15.83 -43.20
CA SER A 8 -65.65 -14.61 -42.41
C SER A 8 -64.70 -14.79 -41.20
N LEU A 9 -63.52 -14.14 -41.30
CA LEU A 9 -62.60 -13.61 -40.26
C LEU A 9 -62.06 -14.61 -39.21
N VAL A 10 -60.75 -14.68 -38.92
CA VAL A 10 -59.95 -13.66 -38.22
C VAL A 10 -58.46 -13.83 -38.57
N VAL A 11 -57.80 -12.71 -38.87
CA VAL A 11 -56.34 -12.56 -38.90
C VAL A 11 -55.81 -12.81 -37.48
N PHE A 12 -54.96 -13.82 -37.30
CA PHE A 12 -54.09 -13.87 -36.12
C PHE A 12 -52.65 -14.19 -36.54
N LEU A 13 -51.78 -13.29 -36.11
CA LEU A 13 -50.34 -13.21 -36.25
C LEU A 13 -49.64 -14.59 -36.12
N MET A 14 -48.98 -15.06 -37.17
CA MET A 14 -48.02 -16.16 -37.09
C MET A 14 -46.64 -15.66 -37.52
N VAL A 15 -45.88 -15.15 -36.55
CA VAL A 15 -44.43 -15.37 -36.52
C VAL A 15 -44.24 -16.50 -35.52
N MET A 16 -43.97 -17.70 -36.02
CA MET A 16 -43.06 -18.68 -35.40
C MET A 16 -43.18 -20.04 -36.07
N LEU A 17 -42.00 -20.59 -36.34
CA LEU A 17 -41.67 -21.96 -36.70
C LEU A 17 -42.22 -22.49 -38.04
N GLY A 18 -41.30 -22.53 -39.00
CA GLY A 18 -41.46 -23.29 -40.22
C GLY A 18 -41.75 -24.76 -39.92
N CYS A 19 -42.89 -25.23 -40.42
CA CYS A 19 -43.11 -26.64 -40.67
C CYS A 19 -44.03 -26.72 -41.91
N PHE A 20 -43.44 -26.81 -43.09
CA PHE A 20 -44.17 -27.23 -44.28
C PHE A 20 -44.27 -28.75 -44.24
N THR A 21 -45.46 -29.28 -43.95
CA THR A 21 -45.79 -30.67 -44.31
C THR A 21 -46.44 -30.65 -45.69
N SER A 22 -45.65 -30.85 -46.75
CA SER A 22 -46.23 -31.21 -48.04
C SER A 22 -46.62 -32.69 -47.98
N VAL A 23 -47.92 -32.97 -47.91
CA VAL A 23 -48.48 -34.32 -48.05
C VAL A 23 -48.63 -34.61 -49.54
N LEU A 24 -47.80 -35.51 -50.10
CA LEU A 24 -48.12 -36.21 -51.33
C LEU A 24 -48.82 -37.51 -50.95
N ALA A 25 -50.11 -37.62 -51.27
CA ALA A 25 -50.87 -38.84 -51.08
C ALA A 25 -50.68 -39.74 -52.32
N ASP A 26 -50.12 -40.94 -52.13
CA ASP A 26 -50.32 -42.06 -53.05
C ASP A 26 -51.19 -43.13 -52.38
N SER A 27 -52.16 -43.63 -53.13
CA SER A 27 -53.26 -44.47 -52.68
C SER A 27 -52.85 -45.94 -52.65
N THR A 28 -52.06 -46.36 -51.66
CA THR A 28 -51.99 -47.78 -51.30
C THR A 28 -51.88 -47.92 -49.79
N GLY A 29 -52.88 -48.55 -49.18
CA GLY A 29 -52.99 -48.73 -47.73
C GLY A 29 -51.81 -49.49 -47.14
N GLY A 30 -50.98 -48.78 -46.38
CA GLY A 30 -49.94 -49.33 -45.52
C GLY A 30 -49.80 -48.44 -44.29
N ARG A 31 -49.75 -49.04 -43.10
CA ARG A 31 -49.54 -48.30 -41.84
C ARG A 31 -48.15 -47.67 -41.84
N TYR A 32 -48.05 -46.37 -42.08
CA TYR A 32 -46.81 -45.63 -41.90
C TYR A 32 -46.64 -45.30 -40.41
N GLN A 33 -45.65 -45.92 -39.77
CA GLN A 33 -45.12 -45.42 -38.51
C GLN A 33 -44.41 -44.10 -38.81
N LEU A 34 -44.87 -43.00 -38.22
CA LEU A 34 -44.11 -41.77 -38.16
C LEU A 34 -42.89 -42.01 -37.27
N LYS A 35 -41.79 -42.48 -37.86
CA LYS A 35 -40.48 -42.30 -37.23
C LYS A 35 -40.16 -40.81 -37.32
N ASN A 36 -40.55 -40.05 -36.30
CA ASN A 36 -39.99 -38.73 -36.03
C ASN A 36 -38.50 -38.92 -35.73
N ASN A 37 -37.69 -38.99 -36.78
CA ASN A 37 -36.25 -38.89 -36.68
C ASN A 37 -35.93 -37.38 -36.62
N VAL A 38 -36.21 -36.76 -35.47
CA VAL A 38 -35.69 -35.42 -35.18
C VAL A 38 -34.23 -35.60 -34.82
N SER A 39 -33.40 -35.72 -35.85
CA SER A 39 -31.96 -35.59 -35.72
C SER A 39 -31.67 -34.16 -35.29
N GLY A 40 -31.25 -33.98 -34.04
CA GLY A 40 -30.58 -32.79 -33.48
C GLY A 40 -31.14 -31.43 -33.88
N TYR A 41 -32.15 -30.93 -33.16
CA TYR A 41 -32.24 -29.48 -33.00
C TYR A 41 -31.07 -29.05 -32.10
N ASN A 42 -30.01 -28.54 -32.71
CA ASN A 42 -29.01 -27.77 -32.00
C ASN A 42 -29.72 -26.53 -31.42
N SER A 43 -30.18 -26.63 -30.17
CA SER A 43 -30.82 -25.51 -29.50
C SER A 43 -29.73 -24.48 -29.24
N MET A 44 -29.77 -23.37 -29.97
CA MET A 44 -28.90 -22.23 -29.72
C MET A 44 -29.07 -21.76 -28.27
N ALA A 45 -27.96 -21.40 -27.64
CA ALA A 45 -28.01 -20.81 -26.32
C ALA A 45 -28.87 -19.54 -26.31
N THR A 46 -29.43 -19.23 -25.15
CA THR A 46 -30.19 -18.00 -24.91
C THR A 46 -29.46 -17.03 -23.98
N TYR A 47 -28.38 -17.48 -23.32
CA TYR A 47 -27.53 -16.62 -22.51
C TYR A 47 -26.08 -17.08 -22.46
N ILE A 48 -25.20 -16.10 -22.19
CA ILE A 48 -23.86 -16.31 -21.66
C ILE A 48 -23.58 -15.22 -20.62
N SER A 49 -22.94 -15.57 -19.52
CA SER A 49 -22.53 -14.65 -18.46
C SER A 49 -21.14 -14.98 -17.93
N LEU A 50 -20.53 -14.00 -17.25
CA LEU A 50 -19.27 -14.14 -16.52
C LEU A 50 -19.53 -14.01 -15.02
N ASP A 51 -18.66 -14.62 -14.22
CA ASP A 51 -18.60 -14.46 -12.78
C ASP A 51 -18.23 -13.04 -12.33
N LYS A 52 -17.51 -12.30 -13.18
CA LYS A 52 -17.11 -10.91 -12.98
C LYS A 52 -17.27 -10.09 -14.26
N SER A 53 -17.74 -8.85 -14.12
CA SER A 53 -17.74 -7.83 -15.17
C SER A 53 -16.53 -6.90 -15.11
N GLU A 54 -15.82 -6.86 -13.97
CA GLU A 54 -14.58 -6.12 -13.78
C GLU A 54 -13.65 -6.86 -12.81
N ILE A 55 -12.36 -6.91 -13.12
CA ILE A 55 -11.29 -7.38 -12.23
C ILE A 55 -10.12 -6.39 -12.22
N SER A 56 -9.42 -6.30 -11.09
CA SER A 56 -8.17 -5.54 -10.96
C SER A 56 -7.04 -6.49 -10.61
N LEU A 57 -5.96 -6.47 -11.40
CA LEU A 57 -4.79 -7.34 -11.24
C LEU A 57 -3.52 -6.49 -11.12
N THR A 58 -2.51 -6.99 -10.42
CA THR A 58 -1.14 -6.46 -10.47
C THR A 58 -0.32 -7.18 -11.54
N LEU A 59 0.79 -6.59 -11.95
CA LEU A 59 1.65 -7.11 -13.02
C LEU A 59 2.08 -8.56 -12.73
N GLY A 60 1.79 -9.49 -13.66
CA GLY A 60 2.10 -10.91 -13.53
C GLY A 60 1.04 -11.74 -12.82
N GLU A 61 0.03 -11.13 -12.20
CA GLU A 61 -1.09 -11.87 -11.61
C GLU A 61 -1.97 -12.51 -12.69
N THR A 62 -2.67 -13.57 -12.28
CA THR A 62 -3.61 -14.29 -13.14
C THR A 62 -4.96 -14.44 -12.47
N TYR A 63 -6.02 -14.43 -13.26
CA TYR A 63 -7.38 -14.71 -12.80
C TYR A 63 -8.09 -15.58 -13.83
N THR A 64 -8.79 -16.63 -13.39
CA THR A 64 -9.60 -17.45 -14.30
C THR A 64 -11.04 -16.96 -14.27
N LEU A 65 -11.48 -16.36 -15.39
CA LEU A 65 -12.88 -15.99 -15.58
C LEU A 65 -13.72 -17.25 -15.84
N LEU A 66 -14.88 -17.33 -15.20
CA LEU A 66 -15.79 -18.46 -15.32
C LEU A 66 -16.99 -18.04 -16.17
N SER A 67 -17.12 -18.63 -17.36
CA SER A 67 -18.28 -18.43 -18.23
C SER A 67 -19.40 -19.42 -17.90
N HIS A 68 -20.64 -18.93 -17.82
CA HIS A 68 -21.84 -19.74 -17.64
C HIS A 68 -22.76 -19.55 -18.85
N ASN A 69 -23.23 -20.64 -19.44
CA ASN A 69 -24.14 -20.64 -20.58
C ASN A 69 -25.03 -21.89 -20.60
N ASN A 70 -26.09 -21.88 -21.40
CA ASN A 70 -26.96 -23.03 -21.63
C ASN A 70 -26.77 -23.68 -23.01
N SER A 71 -25.62 -23.49 -23.64
CA SER A 71 -25.36 -24.08 -24.96
C SER A 71 -25.16 -25.59 -24.86
N SER A 72 -25.71 -26.33 -25.81
CA SER A 72 -25.55 -27.78 -25.89
C SER A 72 -24.16 -28.22 -26.38
N ASN A 73 -23.44 -27.34 -27.08
CA ASN A 73 -22.06 -27.60 -27.53
C ASN A 73 -20.98 -27.06 -26.57
N GLY A 74 -21.35 -26.14 -25.66
CA GLY A 74 -20.49 -25.56 -24.62
C GLY A 74 -19.25 -24.79 -25.11
N ASN A 75 -19.01 -24.70 -26.42
CA ASN A 75 -17.78 -24.15 -26.97
C ASN A 75 -17.79 -22.62 -26.94
N VAL A 76 -16.74 -22.06 -26.34
CA VAL A 76 -16.55 -20.61 -26.22
C VAL A 76 -15.23 -20.17 -26.83
N LEU A 77 -15.20 -18.96 -27.36
CA LEU A 77 -14.02 -18.27 -27.83
C LEU A 77 -13.70 -17.11 -26.90
N TRP A 78 -12.49 -17.09 -26.37
CA TRP A 78 -11.96 -15.99 -25.58
C TRP A 78 -11.08 -15.08 -26.44
N THR A 79 -11.23 -13.77 -26.26
CA THR A 79 -10.44 -12.75 -26.94
C THR A 79 -10.09 -11.63 -25.97
N SER A 80 -8.94 -10.99 -26.22
CA SER A 80 -8.54 -9.76 -25.52
C SER A 80 -8.53 -8.60 -26.50
N SER A 81 -9.04 -7.44 -26.06
CA SER A 81 -8.96 -6.20 -26.84
C SER A 81 -7.51 -5.71 -26.99
N ASP A 82 -6.64 -6.00 -26.02
CA ASP A 82 -5.21 -5.69 -26.07
C ASP A 82 -4.39 -6.79 -25.38
N PRO A 83 -3.92 -7.79 -26.14
CA PRO A 83 -3.06 -8.86 -25.63
C PRO A 83 -1.71 -8.38 -25.08
N SER A 84 -1.28 -7.14 -25.34
CA SER A 84 -0.06 -6.59 -24.74
C SER A 84 -0.27 -6.15 -23.29
N ILE A 85 -1.52 -5.85 -22.90
CA ILE A 85 -1.94 -5.48 -21.54
C ILE A 85 -2.37 -6.71 -20.76
N ALA A 86 -3.28 -7.52 -21.33
CA ALA A 86 -3.74 -8.76 -20.71
C ALA A 86 -4.05 -9.83 -21.76
N THR A 87 -3.52 -11.04 -21.57
CA THR A 87 -3.87 -12.20 -22.39
C THR A 87 -4.94 -13.03 -21.72
N VAL A 88 -5.66 -13.85 -22.50
CA VAL A 88 -6.60 -14.86 -22.02
C VAL A 88 -6.36 -16.15 -22.79
N ASP A 89 -6.32 -17.30 -22.11
CA ASP A 89 -6.21 -18.61 -22.74
C ASP A 89 -7.59 -19.20 -23.10
N SER A 90 -7.60 -20.40 -23.70
CA SER A 90 -8.83 -21.09 -24.09
C SER A 90 -9.73 -21.49 -22.91
N ASN A 91 -9.20 -21.49 -21.69
CA ASN A 91 -9.90 -21.85 -20.46
C ASN A 91 -10.37 -20.61 -19.68
N GLY A 92 -10.23 -19.41 -20.24
CA GLY A 92 -10.58 -18.16 -19.56
C GLY A 92 -9.55 -17.67 -18.54
N LYS A 93 -8.34 -18.25 -18.51
CA LYS A 93 -7.27 -17.77 -17.63
C LYS A 93 -6.67 -16.49 -18.19
N VAL A 94 -6.96 -15.38 -17.53
CA VAL A 94 -6.42 -14.06 -17.81
C VAL A 94 -5.05 -13.91 -17.15
N THR A 95 -4.05 -13.37 -17.86
CA THR A 95 -2.72 -13.04 -17.33
C THR A 95 -2.42 -11.56 -17.57
N ALA A 96 -2.08 -10.84 -16.51
CA ALA A 96 -1.73 -9.42 -16.58
C ALA A 96 -0.27 -9.22 -17.02
N LEU A 97 -0.05 -8.53 -18.14
CA LEU A 97 1.26 -8.38 -18.78
C LEU A 97 1.82 -6.96 -18.75
N LYS A 98 0.96 -5.95 -18.83
CA LYS A 98 1.35 -4.54 -18.81
C LYS A 98 0.25 -3.71 -18.18
N THR A 99 0.64 -2.60 -17.58
CA THR A 99 -0.30 -1.64 -17.00
C THR A 99 -1.20 -1.00 -18.02
N GLY A 100 -2.44 -0.75 -17.63
CA GLY A 100 -3.50 -0.26 -18.50
C GLY A 100 -4.79 -1.05 -18.34
N GLU A 101 -5.68 -0.89 -19.30
CA GLU A 101 -6.98 -1.56 -19.32
C GLU A 101 -7.14 -2.40 -20.59
N ALA A 102 -7.66 -3.61 -20.44
CA ALA A 102 -8.03 -4.47 -21.55
C ALA A 102 -9.40 -5.10 -21.28
N THR A 103 -10.20 -5.27 -22.31
CA THR A 103 -11.49 -5.95 -22.22
C THR A 103 -11.33 -7.38 -22.70
N ILE A 104 -11.65 -8.35 -21.84
CA ILE A 104 -11.69 -9.77 -22.17
C ILE A 104 -13.12 -10.12 -22.57
N THR A 105 -13.29 -10.67 -23.77
CA THR A 105 -14.59 -11.05 -24.32
C THR A 105 -14.67 -12.56 -24.49
N VAL A 106 -15.78 -13.14 -24.04
CA VAL A 106 -16.15 -14.54 -24.31
C VAL A 106 -17.37 -14.57 -25.24
N ALA A 107 -17.28 -15.34 -26.31
CA ALA A 107 -18.34 -15.51 -27.30
C ALA A 107 -18.68 -16.98 -27.51
N LEU A 108 -19.96 -17.31 -27.66
CA LEU A 108 -20.40 -18.67 -27.97
C LEU A 108 -20.17 -19.02 -29.43
N GLN A 109 -19.73 -20.26 -29.69
CA GLN A 109 -19.48 -20.79 -31.03
C GLN A 109 -20.61 -21.70 -31.56
N ASP A 110 -21.82 -21.58 -31.01
CA ASP A 110 -23.01 -22.36 -31.41
C ASP A 110 -23.89 -21.69 -32.47
N GLY A 111 -23.49 -20.51 -32.95
CA GLY A 111 -24.24 -19.71 -33.92
C GLY A 111 -25.27 -18.75 -33.30
N SER A 112 -25.42 -18.73 -31.97
CA SER A 112 -26.31 -17.79 -31.26
C SER A 112 -25.86 -16.33 -31.33
N ASN A 113 -24.58 -16.08 -31.68
CA ASN A 113 -23.94 -14.76 -31.66
C ASN A 113 -23.99 -14.06 -30.30
N LEU A 114 -24.09 -14.83 -29.21
CA LEU A 114 -24.07 -14.30 -27.85
C LEU A 114 -22.63 -14.12 -27.36
N SER A 115 -22.35 -12.98 -26.74
CA SER A 115 -21.06 -12.66 -26.11
C SER A 115 -21.24 -11.81 -24.87
N THR A 116 -20.26 -11.84 -23.98
CA THR A 116 -20.16 -10.95 -22.82
C THR A 116 -18.70 -10.63 -22.53
N SER A 117 -18.44 -9.64 -21.67
CA SER A 117 -17.09 -9.12 -21.45
C SER A 117 -16.81 -8.77 -20.00
N CYS A 118 -15.53 -8.79 -19.64
CA CYS A 118 -15.00 -8.33 -18.38
C CYS A 118 -13.90 -7.28 -18.62
N LEU A 119 -13.98 -6.15 -17.91
CA LEU A 119 -12.94 -5.13 -17.90
C LEU A 119 -11.80 -5.56 -16.97
N VAL A 120 -10.58 -5.64 -17.49
CA VAL A 120 -9.38 -5.98 -16.73
C VAL A 120 -8.55 -4.72 -16.56
N LYS A 121 -8.37 -4.30 -15.31
CA LYS A 121 -7.51 -3.16 -14.94
C LYS A 121 -6.19 -3.68 -14.37
N VAL A 122 -5.09 -3.47 -15.09
CA VAL A 122 -3.76 -3.89 -14.64
C VAL A 122 -3.04 -2.71 -13.99
N LYS A 123 -2.77 -2.84 -12.70
CA LYS A 123 -2.06 -1.84 -11.88
C LYS A 123 -0.56 -2.12 -11.84
N GLU A 124 0.23 -1.05 -11.65
CA GLU A 124 1.66 -1.19 -11.40
C GLU A 124 1.91 -1.90 -10.08
N LEU A 125 3.02 -2.63 -10.02
CA LEU A 125 3.50 -3.17 -8.76
C LEU A 125 4.07 -2.02 -7.94
N THR A 126 3.52 -1.79 -6.74
CA THR A 126 4.09 -0.81 -5.84
C THR A 126 5.42 -1.32 -5.29
N THR A 127 6.47 -0.51 -5.44
CA THR A 127 7.78 -0.74 -4.82
C THR A 127 8.12 0.43 -3.92
N ILE A 128 8.84 0.16 -2.84
CA ILE A 128 9.28 1.16 -1.86
C ILE A 128 10.72 0.84 -1.44
N SER A 129 11.56 1.87 -1.34
CA SER A 129 12.91 1.77 -0.81
C SER A 129 13.30 3.02 -0.03
N LEU A 130 14.25 2.87 0.89
CA LEU A 130 14.84 3.96 1.66
C LEU A 130 16.28 4.20 1.18
N ASN A 131 16.75 5.44 1.32
CA ASN A 131 18.15 5.79 1.07
C ASN A 131 19.13 5.09 2.04
N LYS A 132 18.66 4.66 3.21
CA LYS A 132 19.44 3.94 4.22
C LYS A 132 18.65 2.77 4.80
N THR A 133 19.34 1.69 5.11
CA THR A 133 18.81 0.55 5.86
C THR A 133 19.32 0.50 7.31
N ILE A 134 20.38 1.25 7.60
CA ILE A 134 20.96 1.42 8.94
C ILE A 134 21.36 2.89 9.09
N ASP A 135 21.15 3.45 10.26
CA ASP A 135 21.59 4.80 10.62
C ASP A 135 22.14 4.85 12.05
N SER A 136 22.99 5.83 12.32
CA SER A 136 23.60 6.03 13.65
C SER A 136 23.69 7.50 13.97
N ILE A 137 22.98 7.94 15.01
CA ILE A 137 22.88 9.34 15.44
C ILE A 137 23.13 9.45 16.95
N LYS A 138 23.49 10.63 17.44
CA LYS A 138 23.57 10.88 18.88
C LYS A 138 22.24 11.37 19.43
N VAL A 139 22.08 11.30 20.76
CA VAL A 139 20.96 11.94 21.45
C VAL A 139 20.91 13.43 21.08
N GLY A 140 19.73 13.92 20.72
CA GLY A 140 19.49 15.30 20.31
C GLY A 140 19.76 15.59 18.83
N GLU A 141 20.56 14.77 18.15
CA GLU A 141 20.83 14.90 16.72
C GLU A 141 19.63 14.47 15.87
N GLU A 142 19.59 15.00 14.65
CA GLU A 142 18.55 14.73 13.67
C GLU A 142 19.18 14.28 12.35
N ASP A 143 18.49 13.40 11.64
CA ASP A 143 18.83 12.98 10.28
C ASP A 143 17.54 12.82 9.47
N SER A 144 17.61 12.51 8.18
CA SER A 144 16.45 12.36 7.31
C SER A 144 16.57 11.11 6.44
N LEU A 145 15.50 10.32 6.42
CA LEU A 145 15.32 9.24 5.47
C LEU A 145 14.55 9.75 4.27
N SER A 146 15.08 9.47 3.08
CA SER A 146 14.38 9.69 1.82
C SER A 146 13.79 8.39 1.34
N VAL A 147 12.52 8.42 0.95
CA VAL A 147 11.78 7.28 0.42
C VAL A 147 11.62 7.42 -1.09
N VAL A 148 11.84 6.34 -1.83
CA VAL A 148 11.52 6.24 -3.25
C VAL A 148 10.39 5.23 -3.40
N VAL A 149 9.28 5.66 -4.01
CA VAL A 149 8.11 4.81 -4.28
C VAL A 149 7.79 4.83 -5.76
N ASN A 150 7.54 3.65 -6.33
CA ASN A 150 6.96 3.52 -7.67
C ASN A 150 5.60 2.80 -7.57
N PRO A 151 4.53 3.29 -8.20
CA PRO A 151 4.45 4.53 -8.96
C PRO A 151 4.62 5.79 -8.09
N VAL A 152 5.06 6.89 -8.70
CA VAL A 152 5.23 8.17 -8.02
C VAL A 152 3.87 8.71 -7.55
N GLY A 153 3.85 9.34 -6.37
CA GLY A 153 2.64 9.94 -5.79
C GLY A 153 1.83 9.02 -4.88
N VAL A 154 2.27 7.76 -4.70
CA VAL A 154 1.73 6.88 -3.66
C VAL A 154 2.11 7.45 -2.28
N GLY A 155 1.10 7.63 -1.42
CA GLY A 155 1.30 8.14 -0.06
C GLY A 155 2.08 7.17 0.82
N VAL A 156 2.93 7.72 1.68
CA VAL A 156 3.78 6.98 2.63
C VAL A 156 3.48 7.43 4.05
N THR A 157 3.32 6.49 4.97
CA THR A 157 3.25 6.74 6.41
C THR A 157 4.52 6.26 7.09
N TRP A 158 4.92 6.97 8.14
CA TRP A 158 6.13 6.68 8.91
C TRP A 158 5.77 6.20 10.31
N ALA A 159 6.54 5.25 10.82
CA ALA A 159 6.43 4.77 12.19
C ALA A 159 7.79 4.43 12.77
N SER A 160 7.94 4.61 14.09
CA SER A 160 9.07 4.11 14.85
C SER A 160 8.62 2.94 15.72
N SER A 161 9.47 1.92 15.86
CA SER A 161 9.25 0.83 16.81
C SER A 161 9.32 1.29 18.27
N ASP A 162 10.07 2.36 18.56
CA ASP A 162 10.16 2.98 19.88
C ASP A 162 10.50 4.48 19.75
N SER A 163 9.46 5.31 19.83
CA SER A 163 9.58 6.77 19.74
C SER A 163 10.23 7.41 20.96
N SER A 164 10.46 6.68 22.06
CA SER A 164 11.24 7.16 23.20
C SER A 164 12.75 7.03 22.98
N ILE A 165 13.17 6.21 22.00
CA ILE A 165 14.57 6.03 21.57
C ILE A 165 14.84 6.90 20.35
N ALA A 166 14.09 6.70 19.26
CA ALA A 166 14.18 7.49 18.04
C ALA A 166 12.78 7.82 17.51
N ALA A 167 12.46 9.11 17.41
CA ALA A 167 11.21 9.58 16.82
C ALA A 167 11.40 9.87 15.33
N VAL A 168 10.33 9.68 14.55
CA VAL A 168 10.27 10.05 13.13
C VAL A 168 9.01 10.88 12.89
N ASP A 169 9.09 11.90 12.06
CA ASP A 169 7.93 12.70 11.64
C ASP A 169 7.33 12.25 10.30
N GLU A 170 6.28 12.93 9.85
CA GLU A 170 5.58 12.62 8.60
C GLU A 170 6.45 12.81 7.33
N SER A 171 7.55 13.56 7.43
CA SER A 171 8.48 13.80 6.33
C SER A 171 9.63 12.79 6.28
N GLY A 172 9.73 11.89 7.26
CA GLY A 172 10.85 10.96 7.39
C GLY A 172 12.06 11.54 8.12
N LYS A 173 11.91 12.68 8.81
CA LYS A 173 12.97 13.26 9.64
C LYS A 173 13.02 12.53 10.98
N ILE A 174 14.20 12.03 11.33
CA ILE A 174 14.46 11.26 12.55
C ILE A 174 15.12 12.15 13.59
N LYS A 175 14.78 11.97 14.86
CA LYS A 175 15.47 12.57 16.00
C LYS A 175 15.84 11.52 17.05
N GLY A 176 17.11 11.54 17.48
CA GLY A 176 17.60 10.71 18.59
C GLY A 176 17.13 11.29 19.93
N ILE A 177 16.50 10.48 20.77
CA ILE A 177 15.94 10.91 22.07
C ILE A 177 16.67 10.25 23.23
N LYS A 178 16.92 8.94 23.14
CA LYS A 178 17.56 8.17 24.21
C LYS A 178 18.46 7.10 23.61
N PRO A 179 19.59 6.75 24.25
CA PRO A 179 20.43 5.66 23.77
C PRO A 179 19.66 4.35 23.65
N GLY A 180 19.88 3.65 22.54
CA GLY A 180 19.18 2.41 22.22
C GLY A 180 19.08 2.19 20.71
N GLN A 181 18.26 1.22 20.31
CA GLN A 181 17.98 0.93 18.91
C GLN A 181 16.48 0.98 18.65
N ALA A 182 16.08 1.60 17.56
CA ALA A 182 14.71 1.62 17.07
C ALA A 182 14.69 1.40 15.56
N THR A 183 13.64 0.74 15.06
CA THR A 183 13.43 0.54 13.63
C THR A 183 12.42 1.55 13.14
N ILE A 184 12.83 2.36 12.15
CA ILE A 184 11.95 3.28 11.44
C ILE A 184 11.38 2.55 10.21
N THR A 185 10.08 2.63 10.03
CA THR A 185 9.33 1.97 8.95
C THR A 185 8.59 3.01 8.11
N ALA A 186 8.82 2.99 6.81
CA ALA A 186 8.00 3.67 5.82
C ALA A 186 7.03 2.65 5.19
N MET A 187 5.75 2.99 5.10
CA MET A 187 4.70 2.09 4.59
C MET A 187 3.81 2.79 3.57
N THR A 188 3.57 2.14 2.43
CA THR A 188 2.62 2.60 1.41
C THR A 188 1.18 2.24 1.79
N SER A 189 0.19 2.92 1.19
CA SER A 189 -1.24 2.66 1.44
C SER A 189 -1.70 1.23 1.08
N ASP A 190 -0.98 0.55 0.19
CA ASP A 190 -1.22 -0.84 -0.20
C ASP A 190 -0.37 -1.85 0.59
N GLY A 191 0.30 -1.40 1.65
CA GLY A 191 0.95 -2.26 2.64
C GLY A 191 2.38 -2.70 2.31
N LYS A 192 3.04 -2.09 1.32
CA LYS A 192 4.48 -2.31 1.09
C LYS A 192 5.28 -1.52 2.12
N ILE A 193 6.38 -2.11 2.60
CA ILE A 193 7.20 -1.51 3.65
C ILE A 193 8.68 -1.43 3.24
N ALA A 194 9.36 -0.41 3.74
CA ALA A 194 10.81 -0.33 3.79
C ALA A 194 11.24 0.12 5.19
N THR A 195 12.37 -0.39 5.66
CA THR A 195 12.81 -0.20 7.05
C THR A 195 14.25 0.27 7.16
N CYS A 196 14.53 1.03 8.22
CA CYS A 196 15.86 1.48 8.60
C CYS A 196 16.08 1.22 10.09
N SER A 197 17.17 0.55 10.46
CA SER A 197 17.56 0.34 11.85
C SER A 197 18.41 1.52 12.34
N VAL A 198 17.87 2.29 13.28
CA VAL A 198 18.52 3.49 13.83
C VAL A 198 19.11 3.15 15.20
N THR A 199 20.42 3.37 15.33
CA THR A 199 21.12 3.30 16.61
C THR A 199 21.32 4.70 17.16
N VAL A 200 20.78 4.96 18.34
CA VAL A 200 20.99 6.21 19.07
C VAL A 200 22.07 5.98 20.11
N THR A 201 23.13 6.78 20.03
CA THR A 201 24.27 6.76 20.95
C THR A 201 24.24 7.96 21.87
N ASP A 202 24.93 7.87 23.00
CA ASP A 202 25.09 9.01 23.89
C ASP A 202 25.79 10.17 23.17
N GLN A 203 25.33 11.38 23.47
CA GLN A 203 26.06 12.57 23.06
C GLN A 203 27.27 12.72 24.00
N GLU A 204 28.48 12.61 23.45
CA GLU A 204 29.69 12.94 24.20
C GLU A 204 29.69 14.43 24.54
N VAL A 205 29.37 14.75 25.79
CA VAL A 205 29.50 16.12 26.32
C VAL A 205 30.96 16.34 26.65
N LYS A 206 31.63 17.24 25.93
CA LYS A 206 32.99 17.67 26.27
C LYS A 206 32.99 18.19 27.71
N LYS A 207 33.91 17.64 28.51
CA LYS A 207 34.12 18.06 29.90
C LYS A 207 35.37 18.94 29.98
N VAL A 208 35.24 20.02 30.73
CA VAL A 208 36.27 21.01 31.04
C VAL A 208 36.53 20.93 32.54
N LYS A 209 37.79 21.07 32.95
CA LYS A 209 38.21 21.01 34.35
C LYS A 209 38.20 22.42 34.94
N LEU A 210 37.26 22.68 35.86
CA LEU A 210 37.24 23.88 36.69
C LEU A 210 37.95 23.59 38.03
N THR A 211 39.02 24.33 38.30
CA THR A 211 39.79 24.22 39.55
C THR A 211 39.56 25.47 40.41
N LEU A 212 39.00 25.31 41.61
CA LEU A 212 38.79 26.37 42.59
C LEU A 212 39.87 26.30 43.67
N TYR A 213 40.58 27.41 43.88
CA TYR A 213 41.51 27.58 44.98
C TYR A 213 40.82 28.36 46.10
N MET A 214 40.61 27.72 47.25
CA MET A 214 39.86 28.29 48.35
C MET A 214 40.76 29.06 49.33
N GLY A 215 40.18 30.01 50.08
CA GLY A 215 40.89 30.84 51.05
C GLY A 215 41.47 30.07 52.26
N ASP A 216 40.96 28.88 52.55
CA ASP A 216 41.47 27.96 53.56
C ASP A 216 42.61 27.05 53.04
N GLY A 217 43.05 27.24 51.79
CA GLY A 217 44.10 26.45 51.14
C GLY A 217 43.60 25.15 50.50
N VAL A 218 42.30 24.85 50.57
CA VAL A 218 41.72 23.67 49.91
C VAL A 218 41.56 23.93 48.41
N THR A 219 41.93 22.97 47.58
CA THR A 219 41.62 22.97 46.14
C THR A 219 40.41 22.08 45.87
N ARG A 220 39.49 22.54 45.03
CA ARG A 220 38.35 21.74 44.55
C ARG A 220 38.36 21.67 43.04
N GLU A 221 38.18 20.48 42.49
CA GLU A 221 38.18 20.25 41.05
C GLU A 221 36.83 19.71 40.59
N TYR A 222 36.35 20.22 39.46
CA TYR A 222 35.07 19.86 38.86
C TYR A 222 35.24 19.58 37.37
N ASN A 223 34.79 18.41 36.91
CA ASN A 223 34.70 18.08 35.48
C ASN A 223 33.28 18.38 34.98
N LEU A 224 33.12 19.52 34.32
CA LEU A 224 31.84 20.14 33.99
C LEU A 224 31.67 20.28 32.48
N SER A 225 30.43 20.40 31.97
CA SER A 225 30.23 20.86 30.60
C SER A 225 30.64 22.33 30.47
N GLU A 226 30.88 22.78 29.24
CA GLU A 226 31.21 24.18 28.96
C GLU A 226 30.11 25.14 29.45
N ASP A 227 28.83 24.77 29.28
CA ASP A 227 27.69 25.53 29.80
C ASP A 227 27.70 25.62 31.34
N GLU A 228 28.00 24.51 32.04
CA GLU A 228 28.09 24.50 33.51
C GLU A 228 29.22 25.40 34.03
N VAL A 229 30.35 25.45 33.32
CA VAL A 229 31.44 26.39 33.63
C VAL A 229 31.01 27.83 33.36
N ASN A 230 30.38 28.10 32.21
CA ASN A 230 29.88 29.43 31.86
C ASN A 230 28.86 29.95 32.87
N ASP A 231 27.94 29.10 33.35
CA ASP A 231 26.97 29.44 34.40
C ASP A 231 27.66 29.82 35.71
N PHE A 232 28.70 29.08 36.12
CA PHE A 232 29.51 29.41 37.29
C PHE A 232 30.22 30.76 37.11
N MET A 233 30.86 30.97 35.96
CA MET A 233 31.60 32.20 35.65
C MET A 233 30.68 33.42 35.65
N ASN A 234 29.50 33.29 35.04
CA ASN A 234 28.48 34.32 35.01
C ASN A 234 27.99 34.65 36.42
N TRP A 235 27.72 33.65 37.25
CA TRP A 235 27.37 33.85 38.65
C TRP A 235 28.48 34.56 39.43
N TYR A 236 29.74 34.11 39.30
CA TYR A 236 30.88 34.67 40.02
C TYR A 236 31.07 36.15 39.69
N ASN A 237 31.07 36.49 38.40
CA ASN A 237 31.22 37.86 37.92
C ASN A 237 30.04 38.74 38.33
N ALA A 238 28.80 38.24 38.26
CA ALA A 238 27.63 38.98 38.70
C ALA A 238 27.71 39.29 40.20
N ARG A 239 28.04 38.30 41.02
CA ARG A 239 28.18 38.45 42.48
C ARG A 239 29.32 39.38 42.88
N ALA A 240 30.44 39.36 42.15
CA ALA A 240 31.56 40.27 42.37
C ALA A 240 31.16 41.75 42.18
N ASN A 241 30.22 42.02 41.26
CA ASN A 241 29.74 43.37 40.96
C ASN A 241 28.57 43.82 41.84
N ASP A 242 27.74 42.89 42.35
CA ASP A 242 26.62 43.21 43.23
C ASP A 242 26.63 42.34 44.51
N PRO A 243 27.08 42.92 45.65
CA PRO A 243 27.09 42.28 46.96
C PRO A 243 25.70 41.92 47.53
N LYS A 244 24.60 42.21 46.85
CA LYS A 244 23.25 41.77 47.24
C LYS A 244 22.84 40.44 46.62
N LEU A 245 23.51 39.98 45.57
CA LEU A 245 23.17 38.72 44.88
C LEU A 245 23.49 37.50 45.75
N LYS A 246 23.00 36.31 45.38
CA LYS A 246 23.26 35.08 46.15
C LYS A 246 24.77 34.85 46.30
N SER A 247 25.23 34.71 47.55
CA SER A 247 26.65 34.54 47.90
C SER A 247 27.15 33.10 47.75
N TYR A 248 26.37 32.21 47.14
CA TYR A 248 26.76 30.82 46.92
C TYR A 248 26.38 30.31 45.53
N TYR A 249 27.19 29.38 45.02
CA TYR A 249 26.90 28.56 43.85
C TYR A 249 26.73 27.10 44.26
N ILE A 250 25.88 26.36 43.55
CA ILE A 250 25.63 24.95 43.82
C ILE A 250 26.13 24.14 42.64
N PHE A 251 27.17 23.33 42.86
CA PHE A 251 27.53 22.27 41.94
C PHE A 251 26.75 21.00 42.27
N ASN A 252 26.26 20.29 41.25
CA ASN A 252 25.65 18.97 41.40
C ASN A 252 26.63 17.90 40.95
N VAL A 253 27.37 17.31 41.89
CA VAL A 253 28.42 16.32 41.59
C VAL A 253 27.95 14.95 42.02
N LEU A 254 27.75 14.04 41.07
CA LEU A 254 27.31 12.65 41.33
C LEU A 254 26.02 12.59 42.18
N GLY A 255 25.07 13.48 41.89
CA GLY A 255 23.80 13.58 42.61
C GLY A 255 23.88 14.24 43.99
N LYS A 256 25.04 14.76 44.39
CA LYS A 256 25.24 15.49 45.65
C LYS A 256 25.41 16.98 45.38
N LYS A 257 24.61 17.79 46.07
CA LYS A 257 24.75 19.26 46.06
C LYS A 257 25.95 19.68 46.88
N GLN A 258 26.88 20.39 46.24
CA GLN A 258 28.02 21.03 46.90
C GLN A 258 27.86 22.55 46.82
N TYR A 259 27.87 23.20 47.98
CA TYR A 259 27.77 24.64 48.08
C TYR A 259 29.16 25.27 48.12
N ILE A 260 29.38 26.26 47.27
CA ILE A 260 30.59 27.09 47.27
C ILE A 260 30.18 28.51 47.63
N LEU A 261 30.74 29.02 48.72
CA LEU A 261 30.57 30.41 49.13
C LEU A 261 31.52 31.29 48.34
N PHE A 262 31.01 32.38 47.76
CA PHE A 262 31.76 33.36 46.98
C PHE A 262 33.00 33.86 47.74
N ASP A 263 32.81 34.29 48.99
CA ASP A 263 33.88 34.86 49.82
C ASP A 263 34.98 33.86 50.21
N ARG A 264 34.77 32.55 49.97
CA ARG A 264 35.78 31.52 50.20
C ARG A 264 36.61 31.19 48.97
N ILE A 265 36.24 31.67 47.78
CA ILE A 265 37.01 31.46 46.55
C ILE A 265 38.13 32.49 46.52
N LYS A 266 39.39 32.03 46.51
CA LYS A 266 40.56 32.90 46.36
C LYS A 266 40.85 33.21 44.88
N THR A 267 40.86 32.17 44.05
CA THR A 267 41.00 32.25 42.59
C THR A 267 40.51 30.94 41.97
N PHE A 268 40.35 30.88 40.66
CA PHE A 268 40.02 29.66 39.94
C PHE A 268 40.72 29.60 38.59
N ASP A 269 40.76 28.42 37.99
CA ASP A 269 41.31 28.15 36.67
C ASP A 269 40.41 27.19 35.88
N VAL A 270 40.47 27.27 34.54
CA VAL A 270 39.65 26.49 33.62
C VAL A 270 40.56 25.86 32.56
N GLU A 271 40.70 24.53 32.59
CA GLU A 271 41.56 23.72 31.70
C GLU A 271 40.76 22.73 30.84
#